data_AF-A0A0S8I0M1-F1
#
_entry.id   AF-A0A0S8I0M1-F1
#
_cell.length_a   1.000
_cell.length_b   1.000
_cell.length_c   1.000
_cell.angle_alpha   90.00
_cell.angle_beta   90.00
_cell.angle_gamma   90.00
#
_symmetry.space_group_name_H-M   'P 1'
#
loop_
_entity.id
_entity.type
_entity.pdbx_description
1 polymer ?
#
loop_
_entity_poly.entity_id
_entity_poly.type
_entity_poly.pdbx_seq_one_letter_code
_entity_poly.pdbx_strand_id
1 'polypeptide(L)' 'MEVYPFHHRNLLFNIFTDFDLSFKEVRGVLDYLLEAKAFPPEKEEDPSLGGMIYDIRLGQVQYTVDVLGYEVVIYQRTEV' A
#
# COMPACT_ATOMS: atom_id res chain seq x y z
N MET A 1 9.72 10.67 -3.97
CA MET A 1 8.97 9.42 -4.16
C MET A 1 9.21 8.87 -5.55
N GLU A 2 9.81 7.69 -5.60
CA GLU A 2 9.90 6.87 -6.81
C GLU A 2 8.68 5.95 -6.91
N VAL A 3 8.38 5.49 -8.12
CA VAL A 3 7.26 4.57 -8.38
C VAL A 3 7.81 3.20 -8.72
N TYR A 4 7.34 2.21 -7.96
CA TYR A 4 7.70 0.81 -8.13
C TYR A 4 6.45 0.00 -8.47
N PRO A 5 6.26 -0.36 -9.76
CA PRO A 5 5.19 -1.27 -10.15
C PRO A 5 5.39 -2.64 -9.50
N PHE A 6 4.36 -3.14 -8.82
CA PHE A 6 4.42 -4.37 -8.04
C PHE A 6 3.22 -5.27 -8.33
N HIS A 7 3.49 -6.49 -8.77
CA HIS A 7 2.43 -7.47 -9.03
C HIS A 7 2.25 -8.40 -7.82
N HIS A 8 1.03 -8.45 -7.28
CA HIS A 8 0.68 -9.29 -6.13
C HIS A 8 -0.76 -9.81 -6.23
N ARG A 9 -0.98 -11.11 -5.98
CA ARG A 9 -2.30 -11.78 -6.04
C ARG A 9 -3.14 -11.45 -7.29
N ASN A 10 -2.49 -11.43 -8.47
CA ASN A 10 -3.13 -11.13 -9.76
C ASN A 10 -3.63 -9.68 -9.91
N LEU A 11 -3.13 -8.77 -9.07
CA LEU A 11 -3.37 -7.33 -9.14
C LEU A 11 -2.04 -6.61 -9.35
N LEU A 12 -2.08 -5.50 -10.07
CA LEU A 12 -0.93 -4.61 -10.27
C LEU A 12 -1.10 -3.38 -9.39
N PHE A 13 -0.11 -3.12 -8.55
CA PHE A 13 -0.06 -1.97 -7.65
C PHE A 13 1.07 -1.04 -8.07
N ASN A 14 0.89 0.25 -7.87
CA ASN A 14 1.97 1.24 -7.98
C ASN A 14 2.37 1.64 -6.57
N ILE A 15 3.56 1.22 -6.13
CA ILE A 15 4.08 1.58 -4.81
C ILE A 15 4.90 2.86 -4.94
N PHE A 16 4.45 3.91 -4.26
CA PHE A 16 5.16 5.17 -4.15
C PHE A 16 5.88 5.17 -2.81
N THR A 17 7.21 5.28 -2.82
CA THR A 17 8.00 5.35 -1.60
C THR A 17 9.36 6.00 -1.83
N ASP A 18 9.93 6.59 -0.79
CA ASP A 18 11.33 7.02 -0.73
C ASP A 18 12.17 6.10 0.19
N PHE A 19 11.56 5.05 0.75
CA PHE A 19 12.21 4.11 1.63
C PHE A 19 12.69 2.87 0.87
N ASP A 20 13.87 2.36 1.24
CA ASP A 20 14.37 1.08 0.75
C ASP A 20 13.64 -0.06 1.48
N LEU A 21 12.52 -0.50 0.90
CA LEU A 21 11.67 -1.55 1.45
C LEU A 21 12.03 -2.90 0.86
N SER A 22 12.12 -3.92 1.71
CA SER A 22 12.27 -5.29 1.23
C SER A 22 10.97 -5.79 0.59
N PHE A 23 11.11 -6.74 -0.34
CA PHE A 23 9.96 -7.44 -0.95
C PHE A 23 8.99 -8.04 0.09
N LYS A 24 9.50 -8.45 1.26
CA LYS A 24 8.67 -8.99 2.34
C LYS A 24 7.82 -7.92 3.00
N GLU A 25 8.37 -6.73 3.22
CA GLU A 25 7.64 -5.59 3.78
C GLU A 25 6.54 -5.13 2.84
N VAL A 26 6.85 -4.95 1.55
CA VAL A 26 5.87 -4.54 0.52
C VAL A 26 4.72 -5.55 0.43
N ARG A 27 5.02 -6.85 0.40
CA ARG A 27 3.98 -7.88 0.41
C ARG A 27 3.14 -7.85 1.68
N GLY A 28 3.76 -7.71 2.85
CA GLY A 28 3.03 -7.62 4.12
C GLY A 28 2.07 -6.41 4.16
N VAL A 29 2.50 -5.27 3.63
CA VAL A 29 1.65 -4.07 3.49
C VAL A 29 0.47 -4.37 2.56
N LEU A 30 0.74 -4.91 1.37
CA LEU A 30 -0.31 -5.23 0.40
C LEU A 30 -1.28 -6.30 0.91
N ASP A 31 -0.78 -7.34 1.57
CA ASP A 31 -1.62 -8.39 2.16
C ASP A 31 -2.55 -7.80 3.22
N TYR A 32 -2.04 -6.95 4.11
CA TYR A 32 -2.86 -6.27 5.11
C TYR A 32 -3.95 -5.39 4.47
N LEU A 33 -3.59 -4.60 3.46
CA LEU A 33 -4.52 -3.73 2.75
C LEU A 33 -5.60 -4.52 2.00
N LEU A 34 -5.23 -5.68 1.42
CA LEU A 34 -6.18 -6.57 0.76
C LEU A 34 -7.14 -7.21 1.76
N GLU A 35 -6.66 -7.62 2.93
CA GLU A 35 -7.50 -8.13 4.02
C GLU A 35 -8.44 -7.05 4.57
N ALA A 36 -7.97 -5.80 4.64
CA ALA A 36 -8.75 -4.64 5.04
C ALA A 36 -9.74 -4.16 3.96
N LYS A 37 -9.73 -4.77 2.76
CA LYS A 37 -10.51 -4.34 1.59
C LYS A 37 -10.29 -2.86 1.24
N ALA A 38 -9.04 -2.41 1.35
CA ALA A 38 -8.64 -1.03 1.08
C ALA A 38 -8.69 -0.65 -0.41
N PHE A 39 -8.74 -1.63 -1.30
CA PHE A 39 -8.75 -1.44 -2.75
C PHE A 39 -10.17 -1.57 -3.30
N PRO A 40 -10.63 -0.67 -4.19
CA PRO A 40 -11.88 -0.84 -4.90
C PRO A 40 -11.82 -2.10 -5.78
N PRO A 41 -12.96 -2.71 -6.12
CA PRO A 41 -12.98 -3.75 -7.16
C PRO A 41 -12.58 -3.13 -8.50
N GLU A 42 -11.88 -3.89 -9.36
CA GLU A 42 -11.31 -3.44 -10.66
C GLU A 42 -12.33 -2.77 -11.63
N LYS A 43 -13.62 -2.77 -11.30
CA LYS A 43 -14.71 -2.17 -12.10
C LYS A 43 -15.28 -0.87 -11.53
N GLU A 44 -14.86 -0.45 -10.34
CA GLU A 44 -15.34 0.74 -9.63
C GLU A 44 -14.16 1.60 -9.14
N GLU A 45 -13.18 1.84 -10.01
CA GLU A 45 -12.26 2.96 -9.80
C GLU A 45 -13.04 4.27 -9.98
N ASP A 46 -13.73 4.69 -8.91
CA ASP A 46 -14.35 5.99 -8.85
C ASP A 46 -13.26 7.02 -8.48
N PRO A 47 -12.88 7.93 -9.38
CA PRO A 47 -11.84 8.93 -9.10
C PRO A 47 -12.24 9.92 -7.99
N SER A 48 -13.48 9.83 -7.47
CA SER A 48 -13.98 10.61 -6.34
C SER A 48 -13.69 9.97 -4.98
N LEU A 49 -13.25 8.71 -4.94
CA LEU A 49 -12.75 8.06 -3.71
C LEU A 49 -11.41 8.69 -3.36
N GLY A 50 -11.42 9.67 -2.47
CA GLY A 50 -10.19 10.24 -1.90
C GLY A 50 -9.33 9.17 -1.23
N GLY A 51 -8.03 9.43 -1.15
CA GLY A 51 -7.07 8.52 -0.54
C GLY A 51 -7.45 8.16 0.90
N MET A 52 -7.29 6.88 1.25
CA MET A 52 -7.48 6.39 2.62
C MET A 52 -6.13 6.09 3.26
N ILE A 53 -5.90 6.69 4.43
CA ILE A 53 -4.69 6.47 5.23
C ILE A 53 -4.91 5.28 6.17
N TYR A 54 -3.96 4.37 6.15
CA TYR A 54 -3.87 3.17 6.99
C TYR A 54 -2.57 3.18 7.78
N ASP A 55 -2.69 2.92 9.09
CA ASP A 55 -1.55 2.62 9.95
C ASP A 55 -1.39 1.10 10.07
N ILE A 56 -0.35 0.57 9.42
CA ILE A 56 -0.10 -0.86 9.30
C ILE A 56 1.08 -1.23 10.18
N ARG A 57 0.87 -2.16 11.11
CA ARG A 57 1.94 -2.70 11.96
C ARG A 57 2.36 -4.07 11.47
N LEU A 58 3.59 -4.18 10.96
CA LEU A 58 4.21 -5.44 10.55
C LEU A 58 5.37 -5.75 11.49
N GLY A 59 5.10 -6.59 12.50
CA GLY A 59 6.09 -6.93 13.54
C GLY A 59 6.49 -5.70 14.36
N GLN A 60 7.78 -5.35 14.30
CA GLN A 60 8.37 -4.20 14.99
C GLN A 60 8.44 -2.94 14.11
N VAL A 61 7.74 -2.91 12.98
CA VAL A 61 7.72 -1.72 12.11
C VAL A 61 6.28 -1.25 11.92
N GLN A 62 6.06 0.05 12.08
CA GLN A 62 4.80 0.72 11.78
C GLN A 62 4.96 1.54 10.49
N TYR A 63 3.99 1.37 9.60
CA TYR A 63 3.89 2.05 8.32
C TYR A 63 2.66 2.93 8.31
N THR A 64 2.80 4.14 7.80
CA THR A 64 1.66 5.00 7.46
C THR A 64 1.56 5.03 5.95
N VAL A 65 0.46 4.47 5.45
CA VAL A 65 0.26 4.18 4.02
C VAL A 65 -1.02 4.82 3.56
N ASP A 66 -0.99 5.53 2.45
CA ASP A 66 -2.16 6.12 1.81
C ASP A 66 -2.48 5.34 0.53
N VAL A 67 -3.74 4.98 0.37
CA VAL A 67 -4.21 4.14 -0.72
C VAL A 67 -5.20 4.93 -1.57
N LEU A 68 -4.86 5.08 -2.85
CA LEU A 68 -5.68 5.75 -3.86
C LEU A 68 -5.90 4.79 -5.04
N GLY A 69 -7.05 4.12 -5.09
CA GLY A 69 -7.26 3.06 -6.07
C GLY A 69 -6.23 1.93 -5.86
N TYR A 70 -5.40 1.65 -6.86
CA TYR A 70 -4.28 0.69 -6.78
C TYR A 70 -2.90 1.35 -6.55
N GLU A 71 -2.89 2.64 -6.24
CA GLU A 71 -1.70 3.37 -5.83
C GLU A 71 -1.54 3.29 -4.32
N VAL A 72 -0.33 2.92 -3.88
CA VAL A 72 0.01 2.71 -2.47
C VAL A 72 1.19 3.60 -2.13
N VAL A 73 0.94 4.61 -1.32
CA VAL A 73 1.87 5.68 -1.00
C VAL A 73 2.35 5.50 0.44
N ILE A 74 3.62 5.15 0.62
CA ILE A 74 4.19 4.89 1.95
C ILE A 74 4.87 6.18 2.44
N TYR A 75 4.21 6.89 3.36
CA TYR A 75 4.69 8.16 3.90
C TYR A 75 5.66 8.01 5.05
N GLN A 76 5.43 7.03 5.91
CA GLN A 76 6.24 6.83 7.11
C GLN A 76 6.55 5.36 7.32
N ARG A 77 7.76 5.11 7.82
CA ARG A 77 8.24 3.82 8.30
C ARG A 77 8.99 4.07 9.60
N THR A 78 8.50 3.54 10.71
CA THR A 78 9.09 3.72 12.04
C THR A 78 9.26 2.37 12.72
N GLU A 79 10.43 2.12 13.29
CA GLU A 79 10.69 0.95 14.13
C GLU A 79 10.15 1.19 15.55
N VAL A 80 9.46 0.18 16.11
CA VAL A 80 8.72 0.22 17.39
C VAL A 80 9.30 -0.77 18.40
#